data_AF-A0A843CFQ5-F1
#
_entry.id   AF-A0A843CFQ5-F1
#
_cell.length_a   1.000
_cell.length_b   1.000
_cell.length_c   1.000
_cell.angle_alpha   90.00
_cell.angle_beta   90.00
_cell.angle_gamma   90.00
#
_symmetry.space_group_name_H-M   'P 1'
#
loop_
_entity.id
_entity.type
_entity.pdbx_description
1 polymer ?
#
loop_
_entity_poly.entity_id
_entity_poly.type
_entity_poly.pdbx_seq_one_letter_code
_entity_poly.pdbx_strand_id
1 'polypeptide(L)'
;TLGDAVWKLVVTHLLTPNCETKGTLTTKRIELEKHSAQVKIAQNLGIEQFIKMSNGERKDKNKEKILEATIEALAGAIFLDTGKYEDTKEVISKWFNFA
;
A
#
# COMPACT_ATOMS: atom_id res chain seq x y z
N THR A 1 -11.78 2.65 -3.15
CA THR A 1 -12.07 3.63 -2.07
C THR A 1 -11.10 4.80 -2.19
N LEU A 2 -11.16 5.84 -1.33
CA LEU A 2 -10.14 6.90 -1.32
C LEU A 2 -8.73 6.31 -1.11
N GLY A 3 -8.60 5.39 -0.14
CA GLY A 3 -7.35 4.70 0.16
C GLY A 3 -6.74 4.00 -1.05
N ASP A 4 -7.54 3.17 -1.74
CA ASP A 4 -7.14 2.51 -2.99
C ASP A 4 -6.71 3.51 -4.08
N ALA A 5 -7.46 4.61 -4.26
CA ALA A 5 -7.11 5.62 -5.27
C ALA A 5 -5.78 6.33 -4.95
N VAL A 6 -5.58 6.72 -3.68
CA VAL A 6 -4.33 7.34 -3.22
C VAL A 6 -3.17 6.37 -3.36
N TRP A 7 -3.33 5.13 -2.90
CA TRP A 7 -2.33 4.06 -3.02
C TRP A 7 -1.89 3.88 -4.48
N LYS A 8 -2.84 3.69 -5.39
CA LYS A 8 -2.58 3.50 -6.83
C LYS A 8 -1.89 4.71 -7.46
N LEU A 9 -2.28 5.92 -7.09
CA LEU A 9 -1.64 7.14 -7.57
C LEU A 9 -0.17 7.20 -7.14
N VAL A 10 0.11 6.96 -5.86
CA VAL A 10 1.48 6.97 -5.32
C VAL A 10 2.32 5.87 -5.97
N VAL A 11 1.84 4.62 -6.00
CA VAL A 11 2.56 3.50 -6.64
C VAL A 11 2.87 3.79 -8.10
N THR A 12 1.89 4.31 -8.85
CA THR A 12 2.09 4.68 -10.27
C THR A 12 3.15 5.77 -10.41
N HIS A 13 3.11 6.79 -9.55
CA HIS A 13 4.09 7.88 -9.56
C HIS A 13 5.51 7.39 -9.23
N LEU A 14 5.67 6.49 -8.27
CA LEU A 14 6.97 5.92 -7.89
C LEU A 14 7.56 5.02 -8.99
N LEU A 15 6.72 4.33 -9.76
CA LEU A 15 7.16 3.44 -10.83
C LEU A 15 7.51 4.17 -12.13
N THR A 16 6.83 5.28 -12.43
CA THR A 16 6.91 5.98 -13.73
C THR A 16 8.35 6.34 -14.14
N PRO A 17 9.22 6.88 -13.26
CA PRO A 17 10.59 7.22 -13.62
C PRO A 17 11.43 6.01 -14.13
N ASN A 18 11.07 4.80 -13.71
CA ASN A 18 11.81 3.56 -13.98
C ASN A 18 11.10 2.66 -15.01
N CYS A 19 10.16 3.21 -15.78
CA CYS A 19 9.40 2.48 -16.79
C CYS A 19 9.52 3.16 -18.15
N GLU A 20 10.21 2.51 -19.09
CA GLU A 20 10.41 3.03 -20.45
C GLU A 20 9.12 2.99 -21.29
N THR A 21 8.19 2.09 -20.98
CA THR A 21 6.94 1.93 -21.73
C THR A 21 5.71 1.88 -20.82
N LYS A 22 4.55 2.26 -21.37
CA LYS A 22 3.25 2.08 -20.70
C LYS A 22 2.97 0.62 -20.33
N GLY A 23 3.43 -0.33 -21.15
CA GLY A 23 3.31 -1.76 -20.89
C GLY A 23 4.09 -2.16 -19.63
N THR A 24 5.35 -1.77 -19.55
CA THR A 24 6.21 -2.02 -18.38
C THR A 24 5.64 -1.40 -17.11
N LEU A 25 5.12 -0.16 -17.19
CA LEU A 25 4.45 0.50 -16.07
C LEU A 25 3.22 -0.30 -15.60
N THR A 26 2.38 -0.74 -16.54
CA THR A 26 1.17 -1.51 -16.23
C THR A 26 1.53 -2.82 -15.54
N THR A 27 2.52 -3.56 -16.04
CA THR A 27 2.95 -4.84 -15.46
C THR A 27 3.50 -4.65 -14.04
N LYS A 28 4.46 -3.73 -13.85
CA LYS A 28 5.05 -3.46 -12.52
C LYS A 28 4.01 -2.97 -11.53
N ARG A 29 3.06 -2.14 -11.98
CA ARG A 29 1.96 -1.67 -11.13
C ARG A 29 1.06 -2.82 -10.69
N ILE A 30 0.65 -3.69 -11.62
CA ILE A 30 -0.14 -4.88 -11.29
C ILE A 30 0.59 -5.76 -10.28
N GLU A 31 1.91 -5.89 -10.37
CA GLU A 31 2.69 -6.67 -9.41
C GLU A 31 2.69 -6.09 -7.99
N LEU A 32 2.80 -4.77 -7.84
CA LEU A 32 2.74 -4.10 -6.53
C LEU A 32 1.30 -4.00 -5.98
N GLU A 33 0.30 -3.98 -6.86
CA GLU A 33 -1.12 -3.99 -6.48
C GLU A 33 -1.63 -5.39 -6.10
N LYS A 34 -0.84 -6.47 -6.32
CA LYS A 34 -1.21 -7.82 -5.88
C LYS A 34 -1.33 -7.86 -4.35
N HIS A 35 -2.38 -8.52 -3.86
CA HIS A 35 -2.61 -8.83 -2.45
C HIS A 35 -1.34 -9.31 -1.72
N SER A 36 -0.59 -10.24 -2.32
CA SER A 36 0.64 -10.77 -1.71
C SER A 36 1.77 -9.74 -1.57
N ALA A 37 1.82 -8.71 -2.40
CA ALA A 37 2.79 -7.62 -2.29
C ALA A 37 2.38 -6.66 -1.18
N GLN A 38 1.13 -6.21 -1.15
CA GLN A 38 0.62 -5.31 -0.11
C GLN A 38 0.71 -5.92 1.29
N VAL A 39 0.39 -7.21 1.42
CA VAL A 39 0.51 -7.95 2.69
C VAL A 39 1.96 -7.99 3.18
N LYS A 40 2.93 -8.21 2.29
CA LYS A 40 4.36 -8.16 2.65
C LYS A 40 4.77 -6.77 3.13
N ILE A 41 4.29 -5.71 2.48
CA ILE A 41 4.54 -4.34 2.93
C ILE A 41 3.96 -4.12 4.33
N ALA A 42 2.71 -4.52 4.57
CA ALA A 42 2.07 -4.44 5.88
C ALA A 42 2.85 -5.19 6.97
N GLN A 43 3.33 -6.39 6.66
CA GLN A 43 4.13 -7.21 7.57
C GLN A 43 5.48 -6.56 7.88
N ASN A 44 6.17 -6.02 6.87
CA ASN A 44 7.46 -5.33 7.04
C ASN A 44 7.31 -4.06 7.88
N LEU A 45 6.21 -3.33 7.72
CA LEU A 45 5.88 -2.18 8.56
C LEU A 45 5.48 -2.57 10.00
N GLY A 46 5.22 -3.86 10.25
CA GLY A 46 4.80 -4.35 11.57
C GLY A 46 3.43 -3.83 12.00
N ILE A 47 2.54 -3.48 11.06
CA ILE A 47 1.26 -2.85 11.42
C ILE A 47 0.25 -3.82 12.05
N GLU A 48 0.43 -5.13 11.83
CA GLU A 48 -0.48 -6.19 12.30
C GLU A 48 -0.83 -6.06 13.79
N GLN A 49 0.16 -5.71 14.62
CA GLN A 49 -0.02 -5.60 16.07
C GLN A 49 -0.93 -4.44 16.50
N PHE A 50 -1.09 -3.42 15.66
CA PHE A 50 -1.93 -2.26 15.93
C PHE A 50 -3.37 -2.42 15.43
N ILE A 51 -3.64 -3.45 14.62
CA ILE A 51 -4.97 -3.68 14.08
C ILE A 51 -5.84 -4.38 15.12
N LYS A 52 -7.02 -3.78 15.38
CA LYS A 52 -8.06 -4.38 16.20
C LYS A 52 -8.74 -5.50 15.41
N MET A 53 -8.31 -6.72 15.66
CA MET A 53 -8.88 -7.94 15.09
C MET A 53 -9.48 -8.79 16.21
N SER A 54 -10.58 -9.47 15.93
CA SER A 54 -11.08 -10.55 16.77
C SER A 54 -10.08 -11.72 16.80
N ASN A 55 -10.23 -12.60 17.79
CA ASN A 55 -9.39 -13.81 17.90
C ASN A 55 -9.51 -14.75 16.69
N GLY A 56 -10.66 -14.75 16.01
CA GLY A 56 -10.88 -15.52 14.79
C GLY A 56 -10.12 -14.94 13.61
N GLU A 57 -10.19 -13.62 13.40
CA GLU A 57 -9.53 -12.93 12.29
C GLU A 57 -8.01 -13.04 12.34
N ARG A 58 -7.40 -13.06 13.53
CA ARG A 58 -5.94 -13.26 13.68
C ARG A 58 -5.44 -14.64 13.24
N LYS A 59 -6.29 -15.66 13.26
CA LYS A 59 -5.90 -17.06 13.04
C LYS A 59 -6.28 -17.58 11.65
N ASP A 60 -6.99 -16.78 10.86
CA ASP A 60 -7.58 -17.20 9.60
C ASP A 60 -6.92 -16.50 8.39
N LYS A 61 -7.18 -17.01 7.19
CA LYS A 61 -6.83 -16.40 5.89
C LYS A 61 -7.38 -14.99 5.72
N ASN A 62 -8.38 -14.61 6.53
CA ASN A 62 -8.90 -13.25 6.58
C ASN A 62 -7.88 -12.22 7.06
N LYS A 63 -6.85 -12.64 7.82
CA LYS A 63 -5.80 -11.74 8.31
C LYS A 63 -5.11 -10.99 7.17
N GLU A 64 -4.76 -11.68 6.09
CA GLU A 64 -4.04 -11.08 4.96
C GLU A 64 -4.90 -10.04 4.24
N LYS A 65 -6.20 -10.32 4.04
CA LYS A 65 -7.15 -9.35 3.47
C LYS A 65 -7.30 -8.11 4.35
N ILE A 66 -7.28 -8.28 5.67
CA ILE A 66 -7.33 -7.15 6.61
C ILE A 66 -6.04 -6.33 6.51
N LEU A 67 -4.87 -6.98 6.40
CA LEU A 67 -3.59 -6.28 6.24
C LEU A 67 -3.53 -5.46 4.94
N GLU A 68 -3.95 -6.05 3.82
CA GLU A 68 -4.09 -5.37 2.52
C GLU A 68 -5.02 -4.15 2.64
N ALA A 69 -6.25 -4.35 3.12
CA ALA A 69 -7.22 -3.27 3.26
C ALA A 69 -6.73 -2.16 4.22
N THR A 70 -5.95 -2.52 5.24
CA THR A 70 -5.39 -1.56 6.20
C THR A 70 -4.32 -0.68 5.57
N ILE A 71 -3.47 -1.22 4.69
CA ILE A 71 -2.46 -0.42 3.97
C ILE A 71 -3.12 0.65 3.10
N GLU A 72 -4.15 0.28 2.35
CA GLU A 72 -4.90 1.24 1.53
C GLU A 72 -5.63 2.27 2.41
N ALA A 73 -6.27 1.82 3.50
CA ALA A 73 -6.94 2.73 4.44
C ALA A 73 -5.94 3.72 5.07
N LEU A 74 -4.75 3.26 5.43
CA LEU A 74 -3.69 4.10 5.99
C LEU A 74 -3.18 5.12 4.96
N ALA A 75 -3.02 4.72 3.70
CA ALA A 75 -2.67 5.65 2.62
C ALA A 75 -3.72 6.77 2.49
N GLY A 76 -5.00 6.42 2.53
CA GLY A 76 -6.09 7.39 2.54
C GLY A 76 -6.07 8.31 3.78
N ALA A 77 -5.81 7.75 4.96
CA ALA A 77 -5.73 8.53 6.20
C ALA A 77 -4.57 9.53 6.19
N ILE A 78 -3.39 9.13 5.72
CA ILE A 78 -2.22 10.01 5.56
C ILE A 78 -2.53 11.15 4.58
N PHE A 79 -3.21 10.86 3.48
CA PHE A 79 -3.64 11.89 2.53
C PHE A 79 -4.58 12.92 3.15
N LEU A 80 -5.53 12.46 3.96
CA LEU A 80 -6.45 13.34 4.68
C LEU A 80 -5.75 14.16 5.77
N ASP A 81 -4.79 13.57 6.49
CA ASP A 81 -4.05 14.23 7.57
C ASP A 81 -3.08 15.29 7.05
N THR A 82 -2.31 14.96 6.01
CA THR A 82 -1.35 15.90 5.39
C THR A 82 -2.03 16.97 4.54
N GLY A 83 -3.17 16.66 3.91
CA GLY A 83 -3.86 17.53 2.96
C GLY A 83 -3.06 17.83 1.69
N LYS A 84 -1.90 17.17 1.49
CA LYS A 84 -0.97 17.40 0.37
C LYS A 84 -0.48 16.08 -0.19
N TYR A 85 -0.57 15.95 -1.50
CA TYR A 85 -0.16 14.72 -2.19
C TYR A 85 1.35 14.47 -2.07
N GLU A 86 2.17 15.51 -2.12
CA GLU A 86 3.62 15.43 -2.09
C GLU A 86 4.12 14.84 -0.76
N ASP A 87 3.58 15.32 0.36
CA ASP A 87 3.88 14.83 1.70
C ASP A 87 3.39 13.39 1.87
N THR A 88 2.19 13.09 1.36
CA THR A 88 1.63 11.72 1.32
C THR A 88 2.55 10.76 0.59
N LYS A 89 3.03 11.16 -0.60
CA LYS A 89 3.94 10.38 -1.42
C LYS A 89 5.27 10.15 -0.71
N GLU A 90 5.80 11.17 -0.02
CA GLU A 90 7.05 11.04 0.73
C GLU A 90 6.94 10.05 1.89
N VAL A 91 5.81 10.04 2.60
CA VAL A 91 5.58 9.08 3.69
C VAL A 91 5.43 7.65 3.13
N ILE A 92 4.60 7.48 2.10
CA ILE A 92 4.30 6.15 1.54
C ILE A 92 5.52 5.57 0.79
N SER A 93 6.38 6.40 0.19
CA SER A 93 7.58 5.91 -0.50
C SER A 93 8.52 5.15 0.44
N LYS A 94 8.54 5.51 1.73
CA LYS A 94 9.33 4.86 2.79
C LYS A 94 8.84 3.44 3.11
N TRP A 95 7.65 3.05 2.65
CA TRP A 95 7.13 1.69 2.84
C TRP A 95 7.75 0.69 1.86
N PHE A 96 8.37 1.19 0.80
CA PHE A 96 9.03 0.38 -0.21
C PHE A 96 10.52 0.36 0.08
N ASN A 97 11.09 -0.84 0.21
CA ASN A 97 12.54 -1.02 0.14
C ASN A 97 12.93 -1.03 -1.35
N PHE A 98 13.13 0.15 -1.94
CA PHE A 98 13.86 0.25 -3.19
C PHE A 98 15.34 0.00 -2.86
N ALA A 99 15.78 -1.25 -3.04
CA ALA A 99 17.19 -1.57 -3.13
C ALA A 99 17.76 -1.07 -4.45
#